data_AF-A0A961DP99-F1
#
_entry.id   AF-A0A961DP99-F1
#
_cell.length_a   1.000
_cell.length_b   1.000
_cell.length_c   1.000
_cell.angle_alpha   90.00
_cell.angle_beta   90.00
_cell.angle_gamma   90.00
#
_symmetry.space_group_name_H-M   'P 1'
#
loop_
_entity.id
_entity.type
_entity.pdbx_description
1 polymer ?
#
loop_
_entity_poly.entity_id
_entity_poly.type
_entity_poly.pdbx_seq_one_letter_code
_entity_poly.pdbx_strand_id
1 'polypeptide(L)'
;FRTPAARSAADYWRRVEANRKRPWRAARLIGWRFLVHYMARRLTLEQAAAHIGQRIGIRIKPLELDHAEASVDVDSVSDWTVIRQQFGE
;
A
#
# COMPACT_ATOMS: atom_id res chain seq x y z
N PHE A 1 9.11 -0.72 -16.73
CA PHE A 1 8.35 0.55 -16.66
C PHE A 1 8.38 1.24 -18.02
N ARG A 2 7.22 1.69 -18.51
CA ARG A 2 7.09 2.37 -19.83
C ARG A 2 7.52 3.85 -19.80
N THR A 3 7.61 4.47 -18.62
CA THR A 3 8.11 5.85 -18.46
C THR A 3 9.08 5.94 -17.27
N PRO A 4 9.99 6.93 -17.25
CA PRO A 4 10.84 7.21 -16.09
C PRO A 4 10.03 7.51 -14.81
N ALA A 5 8.91 8.22 -14.94
CA ALA A 5 8.00 8.50 -13.83
C ALA A 5 7.39 7.22 -13.23
N ALA A 6 7.00 6.24 -14.06
CA ALA A 6 6.51 4.96 -13.54
C ALA A 6 7.62 4.18 -12.81
N ARG A 7 8.89 4.33 -13.22
CA ARG A 7 10.04 3.72 -12.54
C ARG A 7 10.30 4.37 -11.17
N SER A 8 10.16 5.69 -11.05
CA SER A 8 10.38 6.38 -9.75
C SER A 8 9.41 5.91 -8.67
N ALA A 9 8.17 5.55 -9.04
CA ALA A 9 7.19 4.94 -8.16
C ALA A 9 7.70 3.63 -7.55
N ALA A 10 8.17 2.71 -8.40
CA ALA A 10 8.69 1.42 -7.95
C ALA A 10 10.00 1.55 -7.17
N ASP A 11 10.87 2.49 -7.55
CA ASP A 11 12.09 2.78 -6.80
C ASP A 11 11.77 3.30 -5.39
N TYR A 12 10.75 4.14 -5.26
CA TYR A 12 10.25 4.56 -3.96
C TYR A 12 9.66 3.39 -3.17
N TRP A 13 8.81 2.58 -3.80
CA TRP A 13 8.21 1.40 -3.18
C TRP A 13 9.28 0.42 -2.66
N ARG A 14 10.33 0.14 -3.43
CA ARG A 14 11.45 -0.73 -3.01
C ARG A 14 12.12 -0.24 -1.72
N ARG A 15 12.26 1.07 -1.54
CA ARG A 15 12.82 1.64 -0.30
C ARG A 15 11.91 1.44 0.90
N VAL A 16 10.60 1.55 0.69
CA VAL A 16 9.58 1.27 1.73
C VAL A 16 9.60 -0.22 2.08
N GLU A 17 9.54 -1.09 1.07
CA GLU A 17 9.49 -2.55 1.22
C GLU A 17 10.75 -3.11 1.91
N ALA A 18 11.93 -2.59 1.59
CA ALA A 18 13.17 -2.96 2.28
C ALA A 18 13.14 -2.67 3.79
N ASN A 19 12.23 -1.80 4.25
CA ASN A 19 12.03 -1.45 5.65
C ASN A 19 10.73 -2.03 6.24
N ARG A 20 10.06 -2.99 5.56
CA ARG A 20 8.75 -3.54 5.98
C ARG A 20 8.71 -4.07 7.42
N LYS A 21 9.84 -4.56 7.95
CA LYS A 21 9.96 -5.07 9.33
C LYS A 21 10.39 -4.00 10.35
N ARG A 22 10.53 -2.73 9.93
CA ARG A 22 10.98 -1.59 10.75
C ARG A 22 10.05 -0.39 10.51
N PRO A 23 8.84 -0.39 11.10
CA PRO A 23 7.78 0.57 10.77
C PRO A 23 8.18 2.04 10.98
N TRP A 24 9.03 2.35 11.97
CA TRP A 24 9.55 3.71 12.18
C TRP A 24 10.41 4.22 11.02
N ARG A 25 11.07 3.33 10.25
CA ARG A 25 11.85 3.71 9.06
C ARG A 25 10.94 3.99 7.87
N ALA A 26 9.91 3.17 7.66
CA ALA A 26 8.87 3.44 6.67
C ALA A 26 8.15 4.77 6.97
N ALA A 27 7.80 5.02 8.23
CA ALA A 27 7.20 6.28 8.66
C ALA A 27 8.11 7.50 8.41
N ARG A 28 9.44 7.37 8.55
CA ARG A 28 10.40 8.45 8.21
C ARG A 28 10.45 8.75 6.70
N LEU A 29 10.31 7.73 5.84
CA LEU A 29 10.25 7.91 4.38
C LEU A 29 9.01 8.68 3.93
N ILE A 30 7.88 8.50 4.63
CA ILE A 30 6.62 9.19 4.35
C ILE A 30 6.59 10.56 5.04
N GLY A 31 7.02 10.65 6.29
CA GLY A 31 7.16 11.88 7.08
C GLY A 31 6.43 11.80 8.43
N TRP A 32 7.02 12.40 9.47
CA TRP A 32 6.50 12.33 10.84
C TRP A 32 5.06 12.86 10.99
N ARG A 33 4.69 13.89 10.24
CA ARG A 33 3.31 14.43 10.23
C ARG A 33 2.27 13.37 9.88
N PHE A 34 2.57 12.48 8.93
CA PHE A 34 1.67 11.40 8.53
C PHE A 34 1.53 10.34 9.62
N LEU A 35 2.62 10.02 10.32
CA LEU A 35 2.55 9.12 11.47
C LEU A 35 1.65 9.70 12.57
N VAL A 36 1.79 10.99 12.88
CA VAL A 36 0.92 11.67 13.85
C VAL A 36 -0.55 11.66 13.40
N HIS A 37 -0.84 11.97 12.14
CA HIS A 37 -2.21 11.92 11.61
C HIS A 37 -2.78 10.50 11.59
N TYR A 38 -1.97 9.49 11.26
CA TYR A 38 -2.35 8.08 11.31
C TYR A 38 -2.70 7.64 12.74
N MET A 39 -1.84 7.95 13.71
CA MET A 39 -2.09 7.65 15.13
C MET A 39 -3.33 8.37 15.66
N ALA A 40 -3.59 9.58 15.17
CA ALA A 40 -4.80 10.34 15.49
C ALA A 40 -6.05 9.88 14.70
N ARG A 41 -5.96 8.85 13.85
CA ARG A 41 -7.02 8.39 12.93
C ARG A 41 -7.58 9.48 12.02
N ARG A 42 -6.74 10.47 11.67
CA ARG A 42 -7.07 11.63 10.82
C ARG A 42 -6.46 11.55 9.43
N LEU A 43 -5.81 10.42 9.10
CA LEU A 43 -5.16 10.23 7.82
C LEU A 43 -6.07 9.46 6.87
N THR A 44 -6.44 10.10 5.75
CA THR A 44 -7.16 9.44 4.65
C THR A 44 -6.19 8.85 3.63
N LEU A 45 -6.67 7.88 2.84
CA LEU A 45 -5.89 7.23 1.79
C LEU A 45 -5.52 8.21 0.68
N GLU A 46 -6.44 9.12 0.34
CA GLU A 46 -6.26 10.18 -0.66
C GLU A 46 -5.15 11.15 -0.23
N GLN A 47 -5.14 11.56 1.05
CA GLN A 47 -4.09 12.43 1.58
C GLN A 47 -2.72 11.74 1.55
N ALA A 48 -2.66 10.45 1.90
CA ALA A 48 -1.43 9.67 1.82
C ALA A 48 -0.91 9.55 0.39
N ALA A 49 -1.79 9.19 -0.55
CA ALA A 49 -1.46 9.04 -1.97
C ALA A 49 -0.99 10.37 -2.58
N ALA A 50 -1.70 11.48 -2.31
CA ALA A 50 -1.34 12.80 -2.81
C ALA A 50 0.03 13.25 -2.31
N HIS A 51 0.32 13.07 -1.01
CA HIS A 51 1.60 13.45 -0.43
C HIS A 51 2.77 12.62 -0.95
N ILE A 52 2.61 11.30 -1.04
CA ILE A 52 3.64 10.43 -1.63
C ILE A 52 3.86 10.83 -3.09
N GLY A 53 2.78 11.04 -3.84
CA GLY A 53 2.82 11.49 -5.24
C GLY A 53 3.59 12.79 -5.42
N GLN A 54 3.31 13.82 -4.61
CA GLN A 54 4.05 15.08 -4.61
C GLN A 54 5.55 14.88 -4.35
N ARG A 55 5.91 14.00 -3.41
CA ARG A 55 7.32 13.72 -3.09
C ARG A 55 8.09 13.02 -4.20
N ILE A 56 7.44 12.16 -4.97
CA ILE A 56 8.09 11.39 -6.05
C ILE A 56 7.84 11.96 -7.44
N GLY A 57 7.07 13.05 -7.55
CA GLY A 57 6.75 13.72 -8.81
C GLY A 57 5.78 12.95 -9.70
N ILE A 58 4.87 12.17 -9.12
CA ILE A 58 3.83 11.43 -9.87
C ILE A 58 2.45 11.65 -9.28
N ARG A 59 1.41 11.45 -10.10
CA ARG A 59 0.04 11.37 -9.59
C ARG A 59 -0.26 9.93 -9.14
N ILE A 60 -0.64 9.78 -7.88
CA ILE A 60 -1.14 8.51 -7.33
C ILE A 60 -2.63 8.68 -7.06
N LYS A 61 -3.44 7.75 -7.52
CA LYS A 61 -4.88 7.71 -7.22
C LYS A 61 -5.20 6.34 -6.62
N PRO A 62 -5.72 6.28 -5.38
CA PRO A 62 -6.29 5.06 -4.85
C PRO A 62 -7.45 4.59 -5.74
N LEU A 63 -7.55 3.28 -5.94
CA LEU A 63 -8.67 2.65 -6.62
C LEU A 63 -9.38 1.77 -5.60
N GLU A 64 -10.62 2.12 -5.29
CA GLU A 64 -11.51 1.24 -4.53
C GLU A 64 -11.99 0.14 -5.46
N LEU A 65 -11.91 -1.11 -4.99
CA LEU A 65 -12.39 -2.28 -5.71
C LEU A 65 -13.67 -2.74 -5.03
N ASP A 66 -14.70 -3.02 -5.83
CA ASP A 66 -15.99 -3.56 -5.34
C ASP A 66 -15.88 -5.06 -4.96
N HIS A 67 -14.74 -5.67 -5.25
CA HIS A 67 -14.42 -7.07 -5.04
C HIS A 67 -13.44 -7.21 -3.88
N ALA A 68 -13.96 -7.42 -2.66
CA ALA A 68 -13.15 -7.59 -1.47
C ALA A 68 -12.22 -8.83 -1.56
N GLU A 69 -12.64 -9.86 -2.31
CA GLU A 69 -11.89 -11.07 -2.59
C GLU A 69 -10.52 -10.80 -3.24
N ALA A 70 -10.37 -9.68 -3.96
CA ALA A 70 -9.10 -9.28 -4.55
C ALA A 70 -8.01 -8.96 -3.50
N SER A 71 -8.39 -8.78 -2.24
CA SER A 71 -7.47 -8.53 -1.13
C SER A 71 -7.12 -9.78 -0.30
N VAL A 72 -7.77 -10.92 -0.57
CA VAL A 72 -7.58 -12.16 0.19
C VAL A 72 -6.40 -12.95 -0.41
N ASP A 73 -5.41 -13.27 0.41
CA ASP A 73 -4.28 -14.13 0.04
C ASP A 73 -4.44 -15.52 0.68
N VAL A 74 -3.89 -16.57 0.05
CA VAL A 74 -3.94 -17.95 0.56
C VAL A 74 -2.57 -18.33 1.08
N ASP A 75 -2.34 -18.06 2.36
CA ASP A 75 -1.06 -18.33 3.02
C ASP A 75 -1.00 -19.72 3.67
N SER A 76 -2.15 -20.38 3.82
CA SER A 76 -2.27 -21.66 4.53
C SER A 76 -3.27 -22.63 3.89
N VAL A 77 -3.17 -23.90 4.29
CA VAL A 77 -4.12 -24.96 3.90
C VAL A 77 -5.53 -24.68 4.43
N SER A 78 -5.65 -24.04 5.59
CA SER A 78 -6.94 -23.58 6.11
C SER A 78 -7.55 -22.51 5.21
N ASP A 79 -6.76 -21.53 4.74
CA ASP A 79 -7.25 -20.48 3.85
C ASP A 79 -7.75 -21.09 2.52
N TRP A 80 -6.99 -22.05 1.98
CA TRP A 80 -7.38 -22.78 0.77
C TRP A 80 -8.71 -23.51 0.92
N THR A 81 -8.94 -24.13 2.08
CA THR A 81 -10.20 -24.84 2.36
C THR A 81 -11.38 -23.88 2.37
N VAL A 82 -11.21 -22.68 2.95
CA VAL A 82 -12.23 -21.62 2.97
C VAL A 82 -12.53 -21.13 1.55
N ILE A 83 -11.51 -20.87 0.74
CA ILE A 83 -11.71 -20.42 -0.65
C ILE A 83 -12.42 -21.48 -1.50
N ARG A 84 -12.04 -22.76 -1.42
CA ARG A 84 -12.75 -23.84 -2.14
C ARG A 84 -14.23 -23.89 -1.82
N GLN A 85 -14.58 -23.80 -0.53
CA GLN A 85 -15.98 -23.78 -0.09
C GLN A 85 -16.75 -22.56 -0.60
N GLN A 86 -16.08 -21.41 -0.65
CA GLN A 86 -16.71 -20.14 -1.03
C GLN A 86 -16.88 -19.98 -2.56
N PHE A 87 -15.99 -20.54 -3.36
CA PHE A 87 -15.98 -20.36 -4.83
C PHE A 87 -16.36 -21.62 -5.63
N GLY A 88 -16.58 -22.77 -4.99
CA GLY A 88 -17.19 -23.94 -5.63
C GLY A 88 -16.27 -24.75 -6.55
N GLU A 89 -14.95 -24.71 -6.33
CA GLU A 89 -13.99 -25.67 -6.92
C GLU A 89 -13.40 -26.59 -5.87
#